data_AF-A0A1H8LSM5-F1
#
_entry.id   AF-A0A1H8LSM5-F1
#
_cell.length_a   1.000
_cell.length_b   1.000
_cell.length_c   1.000
_cell.angle_alpha   90.00
_cell.angle_beta   90.00
_cell.angle_gamma   90.00
#
_symmetry.space_group_name_H-M   'P 1'
#
loop_
_entity.id
_entity.type
_entity.pdbx_description
1 polymer ?
#
loop_
_entity_poly.entity_id
_entity_poly.type
_entity_poly.pdbx_seq_one_letter_code
_entity_poly.pdbx_strand_id
1 'polypeptide(L)'
;MNGRRFMVKIKEGYVMSASEKGEFERQDALPRRTSGKVDYYFKPETKYPARIYAFMQAELWCDRNRRPMGLYHAFPFLSRPMNREELEYHHFNWRLCYHQYERWDKLLVAEEREAAELDKEVPGSGTEFLKKRRSFRDLYQLKGPEPQQAAMPPTEPVGTTVPKPAEAAHPPTVIDLDGNEDEVLGRIVACHHIFSAGAISEAMKREQQGANRKVILLALRFRYRQAAGEIDSHKMPDAGALRKRAAAALACTRCNFVRRVFQHNPLFAPAEIRRRYPGYDESMLIADTRPRAKKERRRKHKPVTDLRRCQLQKLASLLRNGNLSPAEYDKTCHRIALLQQAHEERSPIRLCVKLEGETSEYSFHWRTRENVIKSFVSLANSTGMTHECLGGHSRDMGSSSCSF
;
A
#
# COMPACT_ATOMS: atom_id res chain seq x y z
N MET A 1 -35.47 30.02 -35.30
CA MET A 1 -35.71 29.75 -33.87
C MET A 1 -34.39 29.39 -33.21
N ASN A 2 -34.01 30.16 -32.19
CA ASN A 2 -32.68 30.16 -31.58
C ASN A 2 -32.40 28.86 -30.80
N GLY A 3 -31.52 28.01 -31.36
CA GLY A 3 -30.93 26.91 -30.62
C GLY A 3 -29.95 27.42 -29.58
N ARG A 4 -30.40 27.59 -28.33
CA ARG A 4 -29.50 27.71 -27.18
C ARG A 4 -28.89 26.34 -26.89
N ARG A 5 -27.73 26.07 -27.49
CA ARG A 5 -26.78 25.09 -26.94
C ARG A 5 -26.31 25.61 -25.58
N PHE A 6 -26.92 25.13 -24.49
CA PHE A 6 -26.30 25.24 -23.18
C PHE A 6 -25.16 24.23 -23.11
N MET A 7 -24.00 24.66 -23.62
CA MET A 7 -22.73 24.00 -23.34
C MET A 7 -22.38 24.30 -21.87
N VAL A 8 -22.83 23.44 -20.95
CA VAL A 8 -22.36 23.49 -19.57
C VAL A 8 -20.92 22.98 -19.59
N LYS A 9 -19.98 23.92 -19.62
CA LYS A 9 -18.59 23.65 -19.25
C LYS A 9 -18.64 23.06 -17.84
N ILE A 10 -18.25 21.80 -17.69
CA ILE A 10 -17.96 21.21 -16.39
C ILE A 10 -16.78 22.02 -15.82
N LYS A 11 -17.07 23.08 -15.07
CA LYS A 11 -16.06 23.72 -14.23
C LYS A 11 -15.75 22.70 -13.14
N GLU A 12 -14.51 22.20 -13.17
CA GLU A 12 -13.93 21.27 -12.21
C GLU A 12 -14.49 21.52 -10.80
N GLY A 13 -15.29 20.58 -10.31
CA GLY A 13 -16.21 20.72 -9.17
C GLY A 13 -15.57 20.97 -7.80
N TYR A 14 -14.97 22.14 -7.64
CA TYR A 14 -14.77 22.82 -6.37
C TYR A 14 -15.13 24.28 -6.58
N VAL A 15 -16.30 24.69 -6.09
CA VAL A 15 -16.61 26.12 -5.97
C VAL A 15 -16.04 26.53 -4.63
N MET A 16 -14.90 27.22 -4.66
CA MET A 16 -14.32 27.84 -3.47
C MET A 16 -15.40 28.69 -2.81
N SER A 17 -15.60 28.52 -1.50
CA SER A 17 -16.43 29.43 -0.72
C SER A 17 -15.90 30.87 -0.88
N ALA A 18 -16.72 31.89 -0.61
CA ALA A 18 -16.27 33.28 -0.72
C ALA A 18 -15.01 33.55 0.12
N SER A 19 -14.89 32.91 1.29
CA SER A 19 -13.70 32.98 2.15
C SER A 19 -12.48 32.31 1.51
N GLU A 20 -12.63 31.11 0.96
CA GLU A 20 -11.53 30.39 0.29
C GLU A 20 -11.11 31.08 -1.00
N LYS A 21 -12.07 31.67 -1.72
CA LYS A 21 -11.80 32.45 -2.92
C LYS A 21 -11.06 33.74 -2.58
N GLY A 22 -11.46 34.43 -1.51
CA GLY A 22 -10.73 35.61 -1.03
C GLY A 22 -9.33 35.25 -0.54
N GLU A 23 -9.15 34.11 0.12
CA GLU A 23 -7.85 33.60 0.54
C GLU A 23 -6.98 33.19 -0.66
N PHE A 24 -7.57 32.51 -1.65
CA PHE A 24 -6.92 32.16 -2.92
C PHE A 24 -6.45 33.41 -3.65
N GLU A 25 -7.34 34.39 -3.87
CA GLU A 25 -7.03 35.63 -4.57
C GLU A 25 -5.95 36.43 -3.81
N ARG A 26 -5.97 36.40 -2.47
CA ARG A 26 -4.92 37.02 -1.66
C ARG A 26 -3.57 36.31 -1.82
N GLN A 27 -3.53 34.98 -1.77
CA GLN A 27 -2.28 34.21 -1.89
C GLN A 27 -1.72 34.21 -3.31
N ASP A 28 -2.58 34.18 -4.33
CA ASP A 28 -2.21 34.25 -5.75
C ASP A 28 -1.65 35.63 -6.13
N ALA A 29 -2.15 36.69 -5.48
CA ALA A 29 -1.62 38.04 -5.64
C ALA A 29 -0.24 38.24 -4.98
N LEU A 30 0.22 37.34 -4.09
CA LEU A 30 1.53 37.46 -3.47
C LEU A 30 2.63 37.07 -4.45
N PRO A 31 3.72 37.85 -4.54
CA PRO A 31 4.83 37.50 -5.41
C PRO A 31 5.42 36.14 -5.01
N ARG A 32 5.48 35.23 -6.00
CA ARG A 32 6.13 33.92 -5.86
C ARG A 32 7.64 34.14 -5.65
N ARG A 33 8.21 33.44 -4.68
CA ARG A 33 9.67 33.47 -4.49
C ARG A 33 10.32 32.53 -5.50
N THR A 34 11.31 33.06 -6.20
CA THR A 34 12.11 32.30 -7.18
C THR A 34 13.37 31.69 -6.56
N SER A 35 13.70 32.06 -5.33
CA SER A 35 14.88 31.56 -4.62
C SER A 35 14.63 31.45 -3.11
N GLY A 36 15.42 30.58 -2.46
CA GLY A 36 15.43 30.38 -1.03
C GLY A 36 16.54 29.42 -0.61
N LYS A 37 16.86 29.42 0.68
CA LYS A 37 17.98 28.67 1.26
C LYS A 37 17.54 27.83 2.45
N VAL A 38 18.07 26.61 2.53
CA VAL A 38 17.95 25.72 3.69
C VAL A 38 19.27 25.70 4.44
N ASP A 39 19.25 26.05 5.72
CA ASP A 39 20.44 26.01 6.59
C ASP A 39 20.30 24.93 7.67
N TYR A 40 21.38 24.16 7.85
CA TYR A 40 21.45 23.08 8.82
C TYR A 40 22.28 23.50 10.02
N TYR A 41 21.68 23.36 11.20
CA TYR A 41 22.32 23.68 12.47
C TYR A 41 22.42 22.41 13.29
N PHE A 42 23.61 22.16 13.82
CA PHE A 42 23.81 21.12 14.82
C PHE A 42 23.69 21.74 16.20
N LYS A 43 22.83 21.17 17.03
CA LYS A 43 22.72 21.51 18.44
C LYS A 43 23.30 20.36 19.27
N PRO A 44 24.39 20.58 20.02
CA PRO A 44 24.96 19.56 20.88
C PRO A 44 24.01 19.21 22.03
N GLU A 45 24.28 18.07 22.65
CA GLU A 45 23.53 17.60 23.82
C GLU A 45 23.64 18.62 24.96
N THR A 46 22.51 18.96 25.55
CA THR A 46 22.40 19.86 26.72
C THR A 46 21.46 19.20 27.72
N LYS A 47 20.38 19.85 28.14
CA LYS A 47 19.25 19.19 28.82
C LYS A 47 18.49 18.23 27.91
N TYR A 48 18.59 18.43 26.60
CA TYR A 48 17.92 17.61 25.59
C TYR A 48 18.96 16.93 24.70
N PRO A 49 18.62 15.77 24.09
CA PRO A 49 19.51 15.06 23.17
C PRO A 49 20.01 15.96 22.04
N ALA A 50 21.18 15.62 21.50
CA ALA A 50 21.72 16.29 20.32
C ALA A 50 20.76 16.17 19.13
N ARG A 51 20.61 17.25 18.36
CA ARG A 51 19.65 17.34 17.24
C ARG A 51 20.22 18.16 16.09
N ILE A 52 19.79 17.83 14.88
CA ILE A 52 20.01 18.65 13.68
C ILE A 52 18.71 19.37 13.34
N TYR A 53 18.79 20.68 13.17
CA TYR A 53 17.69 21.53 12.70
C TYR A 53 17.94 21.89 11.24
N ALA A 54 16.93 21.76 10.39
CA ALA A 54 16.94 22.22 9.00
C ALA A 54 15.96 23.38 8.88
N PHE A 55 16.47 24.60 8.76
CA PHE A 55 15.67 25.82 8.65
C PHE A 55 15.40 26.13 7.19
N MET A 56 14.12 26.24 6.88
CA MET A 56 13.66 26.58 5.54
C MET A 56 13.53 28.10 5.45
N GLN A 57 13.95 28.68 4.32
CA GLN A 57 14.07 30.14 4.17
C GLN A 57 14.94 30.75 5.28
N ALA A 58 16.12 30.17 5.51
CA ALA A 58 17.02 30.53 6.60
C ALA A 58 17.41 32.02 6.64
N GLU A 59 17.39 32.70 5.49
CA GLU A 59 17.62 34.14 5.36
C GLU A 59 16.71 34.99 6.27
N LEU A 60 15.46 34.55 6.48
CA LEU A 60 14.48 35.25 7.31
C LEU A 60 14.38 34.71 8.73
N TRP A 61 15.05 33.58 9.01
CA TRP A 61 14.92 32.88 10.28
C TRP A 61 15.51 33.70 11.45
N CYS A 62 16.69 34.29 11.24
CA CYS A 62 17.38 35.09 12.25
C CYS A 62 16.54 36.30 12.72
N ASP A 63 15.77 36.90 11.81
CA ASP A 63 14.93 38.06 12.10
C ASP A 63 13.60 37.67 12.78
N ARG A 64 13.01 36.53 12.39
CA ARG A 64 11.69 36.12 12.89
C ARG A 64 11.72 35.50 14.29
N ASN A 65 12.85 34.94 14.74
CA ASN A 65 12.94 34.19 16.01
C ASN A 65 14.02 34.71 16.97
N ARG A 66 13.94 36.00 17.33
CA ARG A 66 14.74 36.63 18.40
C ARG A 66 14.49 36.08 19.82
N ARG A 67 13.71 35.01 20.01
CA ARG A 67 13.57 34.32 21.31
C ARG A 67 14.55 33.15 21.39
N PRO A 68 15.20 32.89 22.55
CA PRO A 68 16.17 31.81 22.68
C PRO A 68 15.41 30.47 22.72
N MET A 69 15.13 29.88 21.56
CA MET A 69 14.55 28.54 21.37
C MET A 69 15.50 27.41 21.83
N GLY A 70 16.37 27.69 22.80
CA GLY A 70 17.47 26.84 23.19
C GLY A 70 18.48 26.58 22.07
N LEU A 71 18.46 27.34 20.97
CA LEU A 71 19.40 27.23 19.86
C LEU A 71 20.67 28.06 20.08
N TYR A 72 20.87 28.60 21.29
CA TYR A 72 22.04 29.39 21.65
C TYR A 72 23.36 28.66 21.39
N HIS A 73 23.39 27.34 21.61
CA HIS A 73 24.55 26.49 21.33
C HIS A 73 24.50 25.82 19.94
N ALA A 74 23.51 26.13 19.12
CA ALA A 74 23.40 25.56 17.79
C ALA A 74 24.27 26.35 16.81
N PHE A 75 25.04 25.66 15.99
CA PHE A 75 25.91 26.30 14.99
C PHE A 75 25.62 25.76 13.59
N PRO A 76 25.68 26.61 12.56
CA PRO A 76 25.45 26.20 11.19
C PRO A 76 26.63 25.36 10.71
N PHE A 77 26.36 24.28 9.97
CA PHE A 77 27.43 23.43 9.41
C PHE A 77 27.23 23.09 7.94
N LEU A 78 26.02 23.28 7.41
CA LEU A 78 25.70 22.97 6.02
C LEU A 78 24.59 23.89 5.53
N SER A 79 24.58 24.17 4.24
CA SER A 79 23.48 24.87 3.59
C SER A 79 23.29 24.39 2.16
N ARG A 80 22.08 24.59 1.61
CA ARG A 80 21.75 24.34 0.20
C ARG A 80 20.65 25.28 -0.29
N PRO A 81 20.52 25.48 -1.61
CA PRO A 81 19.31 26.09 -2.17
C PRO A 81 18.08 25.21 -1.87
N MET A 82 16.93 25.86 -1.75
CA MET A 82 15.63 25.19 -1.78
C MET A 82 15.30 24.79 -3.21
N ASN A 83 14.72 23.61 -3.41
CA ASN A 83 14.13 23.26 -4.71
C ASN A 83 12.78 23.99 -4.90
N ARG A 84 12.24 23.94 -6.12
CA ARG A 84 10.98 24.58 -6.46
C ARG A 84 9.81 24.03 -5.64
N GLU A 85 9.78 22.73 -5.34
CA GLU A 85 8.71 22.13 -4.54
C GLU A 85 8.71 22.67 -3.10
N GLU A 86 9.88 22.81 -2.49
CA GLU A 86 10.08 23.38 -1.16
C GLU A 86 9.72 24.87 -1.14
N LEU A 87 10.06 25.63 -2.19
CA LEU A 87 9.67 27.04 -2.32
C LEU A 87 8.16 27.19 -2.38
N GLU A 88 7.48 26.36 -3.16
CA GLU A 88 6.02 26.36 -3.25
C GLU A 88 5.38 25.93 -1.93
N TYR A 89 5.87 24.85 -1.32
CA TYR A 89 5.37 24.38 -0.03
C TYR A 89 5.47 25.48 1.04
N HIS A 90 6.62 26.17 1.10
CA HIS A 90 6.82 27.28 2.03
C HIS A 90 6.01 28.52 1.72
N HIS A 91 5.71 28.77 0.45
CA HIS A 91 4.82 29.86 0.06
C HIS A 91 3.43 29.68 0.67
N PHE A 92 2.90 28.45 0.63
CA PHE A 92 1.56 28.16 1.13
C PHE A 92 1.49 27.88 2.64
N ASN A 93 2.52 27.24 3.21
CA ASN A 93 2.56 26.90 4.63
C ASN A 93 3.81 27.44 5.32
N TRP A 94 3.76 28.72 5.68
CA TRP A 94 4.85 29.42 6.36
C TRP A 94 5.03 29.03 7.85
N ARG A 95 4.13 28.23 8.43
CA ARG A 95 4.17 27.85 9.85
C ARG A 95 5.28 26.83 10.15
N LEU A 96 5.65 26.00 9.18
CA LEU A 96 6.70 24.98 9.34
C LEU A 96 8.06 25.55 8.94
N CYS A 97 8.58 26.51 9.70
CA CYS A 97 9.86 27.17 9.41
C CYS A 97 11.10 26.29 9.62
N TYR A 98 10.97 25.10 10.23
CA TYR A 98 12.08 24.16 10.38
C TYR A 98 11.65 22.71 10.60
N HIS A 99 12.56 21.80 10.26
CA HIS A 99 12.50 20.39 10.64
C HIS A 99 13.59 20.07 11.68
N GLN A 100 13.32 19.09 12.54
CA GLN A 100 14.25 18.67 13.58
C GLN A 100 14.45 17.16 13.53
N TYR A 101 15.71 16.74 13.61
CA TYR A 101 16.13 15.37 13.39
C TYR A 101 17.01 14.90 14.54
N GLU A 102 16.59 13.79 15.15
CA GLU A 102 17.29 13.14 16.26
C GLU A 102 18.16 11.97 15.79
N ARG A 103 18.10 11.61 14.50
CA ARG A 103 18.83 10.49 13.91
C ARG A 103 19.29 10.83 12.50
N TRP A 104 20.53 10.45 12.18
CA TRP A 104 21.12 10.62 10.86
C TRP A 104 20.36 9.86 9.77
N ASP A 105 19.91 8.64 10.03
CA ASP A 105 19.24 7.85 8.98
C ASP A 105 17.92 8.49 8.54
N LYS A 106 17.15 9.07 9.47
CA LYS A 106 15.93 9.82 9.15
C LYS A 106 16.24 11.05 8.30
N LEU A 107 17.31 11.74 8.65
CA LEU A 107 17.78 12.92 7.94
C LEU A 107 18.23 12.58 6.53
N LEU A 108 19.03 11.52 6.36
CA LEU A 108 19.53 11.07 5.07
C LEU A 108 18.38 10.64 4.16
N VAL A 109 17.41 9.87 4.65
CA VAL A 109 16.27 9.42 3.85
C VAL A 109 15.38 10.57 3.40
N ALA A 110 15.16 11.58 4.25
CA ALA A 110 14.41 12.77 3.87
C ALA A 110 15.11 13.50 2.70
N GLU A 111 16.43 13.56 2.75
CA GLU A 111 17.21 14.46 1.91
C GLU A 111 17.75 13.81 0.65
N GLU A 112 17.76 12.48 0.59
CA GLU A 112 17.93 11.74 -0.66
C GLU A 112 16.80 12.07 -1.66
N ARG A 113 15.59 12.36 -1.16
CA ARG A 113 14.47 12.80 -2.01
C ARG A 113 14.67 14.24 -2.49
N GLU A 114 14.96 15.16 -1.57
CA GLU A 114 15.16 16.57 -1.92
C GLU A 114 16.37 16.77 -2.83
N ALA A 115 17.44 16.02 -2.63
CA ALA A 115 18.61 16.02 -3.50
C ALA A 115 18.29 15.51 -4.91
N ALA A 116 17.46 14.48 -5.04
CA ALA A 116 17.03 13.98 -6.35
C ALA A 116 16.20 15.02 -7.10
N GLU A 117 15.35 15.79 -6.42
CA GLU A 117 14.61 16.90 -7.03
C GLU A 117 15.55 18.06 -7.41
N LEU A 118 16.51 18.42 -6.54
CA LEU A 118 17.53 19.43 -6.84
C LEU A 118 18.37 19.07 -8.08
N ASP A 119 18.73 17.81 -8.23
CA ASP A 119 19.48 17.34 -9.41
C ASP A 119 18.67 17.44 -10.71
N LYS A 120 17.34 17.50 -10.66
CA LYS A 120 16.51 17.77 -11.85
C LYS A 120 16.57 19.23 -12.28
N GLU A 121 16.75 20.14 -11.33
CA GLU A 121 16.84 21.59 -11.59
C GLU A 121 18.26 22.00 -11.97
N VAL A 122 19.24 21.60 -11.15
CA VAL A 122 20.67 21.87 -11.34
C VAL A 122 21.43 20.55 -11.24
N PRO A 123 21.81 19.93 -12.38
CA PRO A 123 22.47 18.64 -12.39
C PRO A 123 23.73 18.60 -11.52
N GLY A 124 23.77 17.66 -10.57
CA GLY A 124 24.92 17.42 -9.70
C GLY A 124 24.87 18.16 -8.36
N SER A 125 24.00 19.16 -8.20
CA SER A 125 23.90 19.94 -6.96
C SER A 125 23.44 19.09 -5.76
N GLY A 126 22.48 18.19 -5.97
CA GLY A 126 21.95 17.28 -4.96
C GLY A 126 22.96 16.21 -4.55
N THR A 127 23.63 15.59 -5.52
CA THR A 127 24.68 14.59 -5.24
C THR A 127 25.87 15.17 -4.47
N GLU A 128 26.35 16.35 -4.82
CA GLU A 128 27.42 17.04 -4.08
C GLU A 128 27.01 17.38 -2.66
N PHE A 129 25.78 17.85 -2.48
CA PHE A 129 25.21 18.15 -1.17
C PHE A 129 25.14 16.90 -0.29
N LEU A 130 24.65 15.76 -0.81
CA LEU A 130 24.61 14.51 -0.06
C LEU A 130 26.01 14.01 0.33
N LYS A 131 26.99 14.16 -0.56
CA LYS A 131 28.39 13.80 -0.26
C LYS A 131 28.95 14.66 0.89
N LYS A 132 28.79 15.99 0.81
CA LYS A 132 29.17 16.92 1.88
C LYS A 132 28.44 16.59 3.18
N ARG A 133 27.15 16.25 3.11
CA ARG A 133 26.36 15.90 4.30
C ARG A 133 26.86 14.61 4.96
N ARG A 134 27.16 13.57 4.17
CA ARG A 134 27.68 12.30 4.70
C ARG A 134 29.01 12.47 5.42
N SER A 135 29.88 13.38 4.98
CA SER A 135 31.13 13.68 5.72
C SER A 135 30.91 14.31 7.09
N PHE A 136 29.75 14.93 7.36
CA PHE A 136 29.43 15.46 8.70
C PHE A 136 28.87 14.42 9.66
N ARG A 137 28.58 13.20 9.20
CA ARG A 137 28.03 12.12 10.05
C ARG A 137 28.94 11.78 11.22
N ASP A 138 30.24 11.69 10.94
CA ASP A 138 31.24 11.31 11.94
C ASP A 138 31.57 12.47 12.88
N LEU A 139 31.36 13.71 12.43
CA LEU A 139 31.62 14.94 13.20
C LEU A 139 30.52 15.24 14.22
N TYR A 140 29.27 14.88 13.94
CA TYR A 140 28.13 15.22 14.81
C TYR A 140 27.35 13.97 15.24
N GLN A 141 27.66 13.44 16.42
CA GLN A 141 27.03 12.22 16.91
C GLN A 141 25.60 12.48 17.45
N LEU A 142 24.62 11.79 16.89
CA LEU A 142 23.22 11.79 17.35
C LEU A 142 22.93 10.47 18.09
N LYS A 143 22.92 10.47 19.43
CA LYS A 143 22.54 9.30 20.24
C LYS A 143 21.02 9.15 20.23
N GLY A 144 20.48 8.29 19.38
CA GLY A 144 19.05 7.94 19.41
C GLY A 144 18.73 6.93 20.51
N PRO A 145 17.53 6.96 21.13
CA PRO A 145 17.10 5.91 22.07
C PRO A 145 16.90 4.58 21.32
N GLU A 146 17.37 3.47 21.88
CA GLU A 146 17.22 2.12 21.31
C GLU A 146 15.74 1.70 21.22
N PRO A 147 15.31 1.03 20.14
CA PRO A 147 13.94 0.51 20.03
C PRO A 147 13.80 -0.81 20.83
N GLN A 148 13.07 -0.77 21.94
CA GLN A 148 12.60 -1.95 22.68
C GLN A 148 11.58 -2.73 21.82
N GLN A 149 11.88 -3.99 21.50
CA GLN A 149 10.94 -4.91 20.84
C GLN A 149 10.00 -5.52 21.88
N ALA A 150 8.72 -5.13 21.84
CA ALA A 150 7.66 -5.73 22.64
C ALA A 150 7.24 -7.10 22.07
N ALA A 151 7.29 -8.12 22.92
CA ALA A 151 6.73 -9.45 22.67
C ALA A 151 5.21 -9.45 22.87
N MET A 152 4.49 -10.24 22.06
CA MET A 152 3.10 -10.62 22.33
C MET A 152 2.86 -12.12 22.01
N PRO A 153 1.97 -12.79 22.76
CA PRO A 153 1.78 -14.25 22.76
C PRO A 153 0.75 -14.76 21.72
N PRO A 154 0.61 -16.09 21.52
CA PRO A 154 -0.20 -16.66 20.44
C PRO A 154 -1.68 -16.90 20.85
N THR A 155 -2.56 -16.96 19.85
CA THR A 155 -3.97 -17.32 20.00
C THR A 155 -4.35 -18.32 18.90
N GLU A 156 -4.86 -19.48 19.29
CA GLU A 156 -5.58 -20.42 18.42
C GLU A 156 -6.93 -19.81 17.97
N PRO A 157 -7.59 -20.29 16.89
CA PRO A 157 -8.62 -21.29 17.15
C PRO A 157 -8.96 -22.26 15.99
N VAL A 158 -9.49 -23.43 16.41
CA VAL A 158 -10.76 -24.09 16.04
C VAL A 158 -11.11 -24.31 14.55
N GLY A 159 -11.45 -25.57 14.26
CA GLY A 159 -11.89 -26.07 12.97
C GLY A 159 -13.33 -25.71 12.58
N THR A 160 -13.64 -25.96 11.32
CA THR A 160 -15.02 -25.90 10.82
C THR A 160 -15.20 -26.94 9.73
N THR A 161 -16.10 -27.87 10.00
CA THR A 161 -16.70 -28.84 9.07
C THR A 161 -17.66 -28.15 8.11
N VAL A 162 -17.69 -28.56 6.84
CA VAL A 162 -18.68 -28.14 5.83
C VAL A 162 -19.17 -29.40 5.07
N PRO A 163 -20.46 -29.48 4.67
CA PRO A 163 -21.18 -30.74 4.49
C PRO A 163 -21.17 -31.30 3.06
N LYS A 164 -21.67 -32.53 2.96
CA LYS A 164 -21.81 -33.41 1.79
C LYS A 164 -23.08 -33.07 0.98
N PRO A 165 -23.05 -33.08 -0.37
CA PRO A 165 -24.26 -33.26 -1.19
C PRO A 165 -24.31 -34.65 -1.85
N ALA A 166 -25.52 -34.97 -2.29
CA ALA A 166 -26.10 -36.28 -2.53
C ALA A 166 -25.64 -37.05 -3.79
N GLU A 167 -25.94 -38.35 -3.77
CA GLU A 167 -25.72 -39.37 -4.78
C GLU A 167 -26.58 -39.18 -6.05
N ALA A 168 -25.97 -39.46 -7.21
CA ALA A 168 -26.69 -39.93 -8.39
C ALA A 168 -25.79 -40.88 -9.21
N ALA A 169 -26.27 -42.12 -9.35
CA ALA A 169 -26.09 -43.16 -10.37
C ALA A 169 -24.73 -43.37 -11.12
N HIS A 170 -24.25 -44.62 -11.06
CA HIS A 170 -23.08 -45.22 -11.75
C HIS A 170 -23.12 -45.10 -13.28
N PRO A 171 -21.95 -44.92 -13.96
CA PRO A 171 -20.96 -46.00 -14.22
C PRO A 171 -19.47 -45.50 -14.19
N PRO A 172 -18.42 -46.34 -14.39
CA PRO A 172 -18.15 -47.70 -13.97
C PRO A 172 -17.25 -47.75 -12.71
N THR A 173 -17.00 -48.98 -12.28
CA THR A 173 -16.75 -49.42 -10.91
C THR A 173 -15.26 -49.63 -10.64
N VAL A 174 -14.73 -48.97 -9.62
CA VAL A 174 -13.41 -49.24 -8.98
C VAL A 174 -12.19 -48.98 -9.87
N ILE A 175 -11.44 -47.92 -9.56
CA ILE A 175 -10.05 -47.79 -10.00
C ILE A 175 -9.24 -48.86 -9.27
N ASP A 176 -8.68 -49.80 -10.02
CA ASP A 176 -7.74 -50.79 -9.52
C ASP A 176 -6.39 -50.11 -9.26
N LEU A 177 -5.92 -50.26 -8.02
CA LEU A 177 -4.68 -49.67 -7.51
C LEU A 177 -3.62 -50.74 -7.22
N ASP A 178 -3.91 -52.00 -7.53
CA ASP A 178 -3.00 -53.12 -7.27
C ASP A 178 -1.94 -53.19 -8.35
N GLY A 179 -0.67 -53.33 -7.97
CA GLY A 179 0.48 -53.38 -8.89
C GLY A 179 1.50 -52.27 -8.67
N ASN A 180 2.48 -52.20 -9.58
CA ASN A 180 3.60 -51.26 -9.47
C ASN A 180 3.13 -49.81 -9.70
N GLU A 181 3.83 -48.82 -9.12
CA GLU A 181 3.49 -47.39 -9.23
C GLU A 181 3.35 -46.94 -10.69
N ASP A 182 4.19 -47.47 -11.58
CA ASP A 182 4.23 -47.11 -13.00
C ASP A 182 3.06 -47.71 -13.78
N GLU A 183 2.61 -48.91 -13.42
CA GLU A 183 1.46 -49.57 -14.02
C GLU A 183 0.15 -48.89 -13.61
N VAL A 184 0.04 -48.54 -12.32
CA VAL A 184 -1.11 -47.80 -11.79
C VAL A 184 -1.16 -46.39 -12.37
N LEU A 185 -0.01 -45.70 -12.43
CA LEU A 185 0.06 -44.37 -13.05
C LEU A 185 -0.29 -44.43 -14.54
N GLY A 186 0.25 -45.40 -15.28
CA GLY A 186 -0.06 -45.63 -16.69
C GLY A 186 -1.56 -45.81 -16.94
N ARG A 187 -2.24 -46.60 -16.09
CA ARG A 187 -3.70 -46.77 -16.14
C ARG A 187 -4.46 -45.46 -15.91
N ILE A 188 -4.06 -44.66 -14.91
CA ILE A 188 -4.69 -43.36 -14.61
C ILE A 188 -4.46 -42.33 -15.73
N VAL A 189 -3.30 -42.39 -16.40
CA VAL A 189 -2.97 -41.54 -17.56
C VAL A 189 -3.82 -41.92 -18.77
N ALA A 190 -3.89 -43.22 -19.07
CA ALA A 190 -4.55 -43.75 -20.26
C ALA A 190 -6.07 -43.55 -20.24
N CYS A 191 -6.71 -43.66 -19.07
CA CYS A 191 -8.15 -43.47 -18.93
C CYS A 191 -8.53 -41.97 -18.91
N HIS A 192 -8.76 -41.39 -20.09
CA HIS A 192 -9.08 -39.96 -20.23
C HIS A 192 -10.52 -39.56 -19.84
N HIS A 193 -11.51 -40.47 -19.89
CA HIS A 193 -12.93 -40.11 -19.79
C HIS A 193 -13.81 -41.06 -18.95
N ILE A 194 -13.23 -42.00 -18.20
CA ILE A 194 -13.99 -43.17 -17.72
C ILE A 194 -14.38 -43.06 -16.23
N PHE A 195 -13.75 -42.20 -15.42
CA PHE A 195 -13.98 -42.21 -13.98
C PHE A 195 -14.89 -41.09 -13.50
N SER A 196 -15.93 -41.45 -12.74
CA SER A 196 -16.76 -40.49 -12.01
C SER A 196 -15.97 -39.84 -10.87
N ALA A 197 -16.35 -38.61 -10.48
CA ALA A 197 -15.72 -37.90 -9.37
C ALA A 197 -15.81 -38.70 -8.05
N GLY A 198 -16.89 -39.46 -7.85
CA GLY A 198 -17.08 -40.35 -6.70
C GLY A 198 -16.06 -41.49 -6.68
N ALA A 199 -15.86 -42.19 -7.80
CA ALA A 199 -14.89 -43.29 -7.89
C ALA A 199 -13.44 -42.81 -7.67
N ILE A 200 -13.09 -41.63 -8.18
CA ILE A 200 -11.77 -41.02 -7.94
C ILE A 200 -11.60 -40.67 -6.47
N SER A 201 -12.63 -40.14 -5.81
CA SER A 201 -12.61 -39.82 -4.37
C SER A 201 -12.39 -41.05 -3.50
N GLU A 202 -13.05 -42.16 -3.81
CA GLU A 202 -12.85 -43.42 -3.10
C GLU A 202 -11.46 -44.02 -3.34
N ALA A 203 -10.97 -43.99 -4.58
CA ALA A 203 -9.61 -44.43 -4.90
C ALA A 203 -8.56 -43.58 -4.18
N MET A 204 -8.78 -42.26 -4.07
CA MET A 204 -7.91 -41.39 -3.28
C MET A 204 -7.91 -41.76 -1.80
N LYS A 205 -9.07 -42.11 -1.22
CA LYS A 205 -9.16 -42.54 0.18
C LYS A 205 -8.45 -43.86 0.39
N ARG A 206 -8.67 -44.85 -0.49
CA ARG A 206 -8.01 -46.16 -0.43
C ARG A 206 -6.49 -46.03 -0.55
N GLU A 207 -6.00 -45.25 -1.52
CA GLU A 207 -4.58 -45.00 -1.68
C GLU A 207 -3.99 -44.24 -0.46
N GLN A 208 -4.73 -43.30 0.14
CA GLN A 208 -4.28 -42.59 1.35
C GLN A 208 -4.16 -43.48 2.59
N GLN A 209 -5.07 -44.45 2.73
CA GLN A 209 -5.10 -45.39 3.86
C GLN A 209 -4.16 -46.59 3.66
N GLY A 210 -3.90 -46.98 2.41
CA GLY A 210 -2.98 -48.05 2.04
C GLY A 210 -1.56 -47.55 1.76
N ALA A 211 -1.09 -47.74 0.52
CA ALA A 211 0.31 -47.51 0.13
C ALA A 211 0.76 -46.03 0.15
N ASN A 212 -0.17 -45.07 0.10
CA ASN A 212 0.06 -43.63 0.19
C ASN A 212 1.08 -43.10 -0.84
N ARG A 213 1.07 -43.67 -2.05
CA ARG A 213 1.97 -43.31 -3.14
C ARG A 213 1.64 -41.90 -3.64
N LYS A 214 2.54 -40.95 -3.40
CA LYS A 214 2.28 -39.51 -3.64
C LYS A 214 2.05 -39.19 -5.12
N VAL A 215 2.70 -39.91 -6.03
CA VAL A 215 2.55 -39.70 -7.48
C VAL A 215 1.13 -40.06 -7.92
N ILE A 216 0.62 -41.20 -7.48
CA ILE A 216 -0.74 -41.67 -7.73
C ILE A 216 -1.76 -40.73 -7.11
N LEU A 217 -1.55 -40.30 -5.85
CA LEU A 217 -2.45 -39.33 -5.20
C LEU A 217 -2.50 -37.97 -5.93
N LEU A 218 -1.38 -37.50 -6.48
CA LEU A 218 -1.35 -36.28 -7.29
C LEU A 218 -2.08 -36.46 -8.63
N ALA A 219 -1.91 -37.63 -9.28
CA ALA A 219 -2.61 -37.97 -10.50
C ALA A 219 -4.14 -38.03 -10.28
N LEU A 220 -4.58 -38.73 -9.23
CA LEU A 220 -6.00 -38.83 -8.86
C LEU A 220 -6.60 -37.47 -8.47
N ARG A 221 -5.87 -36.62 -7.73
CA ARG A 221 -6.33 -35.24 -7.43
C ARG A 221 -6.51 -34.40 -8.68
N PHE A 222 -5.59 -34.52 -9.64
CA PHE A 222 -5.69 -33.80 -10.89
C PHE A 222 -6.93 -34.26 -11.68
N ARG A 223 -7.17 -35.58 -11.76
CA ARG A 223 -8.38 -36.15 -12.37
C ARG A 223 -9.66 -35.73 -11.66
N TYR A 224 -9.65 -35.66 -10.33
CA TYR A 224 -10.80 -35.19 -9.56
C TYR A 224 -11.17 -33.75 -9.91
N ARG A 225 -10.18 -32.86 -10.03
CA ARG A 225 -10.41 -31.46 -10.43
C ARG A 225 -10.91 -31.31 -11.87
N GLN A 226 -10.42 -32.15 -12.79
CA GLN A 226 -10.96 -32.22 -14.15
C GLN A 226 -12.43 -32.66 -14.14
N ALA A 227 -12.76 -33.73 -13.40
CA ALA A 227 -14.13 -34.23 -13.28
C ALA A 227 -15.07 -33.22 -12.60
N ALA A 228 -14.55 -32.35 -11.73
CA ALA A 228 -15.30 -31.26 -11.08
C ALA A 228 -15.42 -29.99 -11.92
N GLY A 229 -14.81 -29.93 -13.12
CA GLY A 229 -14.85 -28.75 -14.00
C GLY A 229 -13.99 -27.56 -13.53
N GLU A 230 -13.05 -27.77 -12.60
CA GLU A 230 -12.15 -26.71 -12.10
C GLU A 230 -10.98 -26.40 -13.06
N ILE A 231 -10.72 -27.30 -14.01
CA ILE A 231 -9.59 -27.23 -14.94
C ILE A 231 -10.06 -27.60 -16.35
N ASP A 232 -9.99 -26.64 -17.28
CA ASP A 232 -10.42 -26.83 -18.68
C ASP A 232 -9.43 -27.66 -19.53
N SER A 233 -8.21 -27.87 -19.02
CA SER A 233 -7.18 -28.64 -19.70
C SER A 233 -7.48 -30.14 -19.67
N HIS A 234 -7.84 -30.73 -20.81
CA HIS A 234 -7.96 -32.18 -20.98
C HIS A 234 -6.62 -32.93 -20.87
N LYS A 235 -5.48 -32.24 -21.02
CA LYS A 235 -4.15 -32.86 -20.98
C LYS A 235 -3.68 -33.12 -19.55
N MET A 236 -3.38 -34.37 -19.24
CA MET A 236 -2.80 -34.76 -17.97
C MET A 236 -1.31 -34.35 -17.91
N PRO A 237 -0.79 -33.88 -16.75
CA PRO A 237 0.64 -33.66 -16.59
C PRO A 237 1.42 -34.94 -16.88
N ASP A 238 2.55 -34.79 -17.57
CA ASP A 238 3.48 -35.90 -17.83
C ASP A 238 3.89 -36.61 -16.52
N ALA A 239 4.16 -37.92 -16.61
CA ALA A 239 4.58 -38.74 -15.49
C ALA A 239 5.86 -38.18 -14.84
N GLY A 240 6.80 -37.66 -15.63
CA GLY A 240 7.99 -36.98 -15.12
C GLY A 240 7.66 -35.72 -14.30
N ALA A 241 6.67 -34.94 -14.74
CA ALA A 241 6.20 -33.75 -14.02
C ALA A 241 5.49 -34.11 -12.71
N LEU A 242 4.70 -35.18 -12.69
CA LEU A 242 4.04 -35.69 -11.48
C LEU A 242 5.06 -36.21 -10.46
N ARG A 243 6.07 -36.97 -10.90
CA ARG A 243 7.16 -37.44 -10.03
C ARG A 243 7.95 -36.28 -9.43
N LYS A 244 8.30 -35.26 -10.23
CA LYS A 244 8.96 -34.03 -9.73
C LYS A 244 8.11 -33.33 -8.66
N ARG A 245 6.80 -33.22 -8.86
CA ARG A 245 5.88 -32.63 -7.87
C ARG A 245 5.75 -33.47 -6.60
N ALA A 246 5.70 -34.80 -6.74
CA ALA A 246 5.67 -35.72 -5.61
C ALA A 246 6.95 -35.61 -4.77
N ALA A 247 8.12 -35.61 -5.42
CA ALA A 247 9.41 -35.43 -4.77
C ALA A 247 9.50 -34.08 -4.04
N ALA A 248 9.03 -32.98 -4.65
CA ALA A 248 8.98 -31.68 -4.01
C ALA A 248 8.03 -31.65 -2.80
N ALA A 249 6.89 -32.34 -2.87
CA ALA A 249 5.97 -32.46 -1.76
C ALA A 249 6.57 -33.26 -0.59
N LEU A 250 7.23 -34.39 -0.89
CA LEU A 250 7.94 -35.21 0.11
C LEU A 250 9.07 -34.41 0.76
N ALA A 251 9.88 -33.69 -0.03
CA ALA A 251 10.91 -32.80 0.48
C ALA A 251 10.31 -31.72 1.40
N CYS A 252 9.21 -31.07 1.00
CA CYS A 252 8.54 -30.08 1.83
C CYS A 252 8.05 -30.66 3.17
N THR A 253 7.44 -31.86 3.16
CA THR A 253 7.02 -32.53 4.40
C THR A 253 8.19 -32.86 5.31
N ARG A 254 9.30 -33.34 4.73
CA ARG A 254 10.56 -33.60 5.44
C ARG A 254 11.11 -32.31 6.06
N CYS A 255 11.31 -31.26 5.27
CA CYS A 255 11.83 -29.98 5.77
C CYS A 255 10.97 -29.41 6.91
N ASN A 256 9.64 -29.52 6.81
CA ASN A 256 8.73 -29.01 7.85
C ASN A 256 8.83 -29.83 9.14
N PHE A 257 8.93 -31.16 9.03
CA PHE A 257 9.15 -32.03 10.19
C PHE A 257 10.50 -31.73 10.84
N VAL A 258 11.58 -31.70 10.05
CA VAL A 258 12.95 -31.40 10.50
C VAL A 258 12.99 -30.06 11.22
N ARG A 259 12.44 -29.00 10.63
CA ARG A 259 12.42 -27.66 11.26
C ARG A 259 11.68 -27.66 12.59
N ARG A 260 10.55 -28.36 12.66
CA ARG A 260 9.75 -28.44 13.89
C ARG A 260 10.54 -29.15 14.99
N VAL A 261 11.07 -30.33 14.70
CA VAL A 261 11.85 -31.12 15.66
C VAL A 261 13.09 -30.34 16.10
N PHE A 262 13.83 -29.76 15.16
CA PHE A 262 15.03 -28.98 15.44
C PHE A 262 14.75 -27.71 16.26
N GLN A 263 13.62 -27.03 16.01
CA GLN A 263 13.23 -25.85 16.77
C GLN A 263 12.81 -26.18 18.22
N HIS A 264 12.17 -27.33 18.44
CA HIS A 264 11.73 -27.74 19.78
C HIS A 264 12.84 -28.41 20.59
N ASN A 265 13.68 -29.22 19.96
CA ASN A 265 14.70 -29.99 20.64
C ASN A 265 15.97 -30.18 19.78
N PRO A 266 16.85 -29.16 19.71
CA PRO A 266 18.04 -29.20 18.85
C PRO A 266 19.01 -30.34 19.16
N LEU A 267 19.18 -30.68 20.45
CA LEU A 267 20.19 -31.64 20.91
C LEU A 267 19.85 -33.09 20.50
N PHE A 268 18.58 -33.46 20.53
CA PHE A 268 18.12 -34.80 20.17
C PHE A 268 17.51 -34.90 18.77
N ALA A 269 17.40 -33.78 18.06
CA ALA A 269 16.80 -33.72 16.72
C ALA A 269 17.41 -34.70 15.71
N PRO A 270 18.75 -34.89 15.61
CA PRO A 270 19.31 -35.81 14.63
C PRO A 270 18.84 -37.26 14.82
N ALA A 271 18.73 -37.73 16.06
CA ALA A 271 18.28 -39.10 16.37
C ALA A 271 16.80 -39.30 16.02
N GLU A 272 15.94 -38.33 16.37
CA GLU A 272 14.52 -38.36 16.06
C GLU A 272 14.24 -38.26 14.55
N ILE A 273 15.01 -37.42 13.84
CA ILE A 273 14.92 -37.30 12.38
C ILE A 273 15.34 -38.60 11.71
N ARG A 274 16.46 -39.21 12.13
CA ARG A 274 16.94 -40.48 11.57
C ARG A 274 15.96 -41.64 11.82
N ARG A 275 15.25 -41.65 12.96
CA ARG A 275 14.20 -42.64 13.24
C ARG A 275 13.09 -42.61 12.18
N ARG A 276 12.76 -41.42 11.66
CA ARG A 276 11.73 -41.24 10.63
C ARG A 276 12.29 -41.29 9.21
N TYR A 277 13.53 -40.90 9.01
CA TYR A 277 14.23 -40.85 7.72
C TYR A 277 15.59 -41.55 7.84
N PRO A 278 15.66 -42.88 7.63
CA PRO A 278 16.86 -43.70 7.92
C PRO A 278 18.13 -43.41 7.12
N GLY A 279 18.13 -42.45 6.19
CA GLY A 279 19.31 -42.00 5.42
C GLY A 279 19.60 -40.51 5.59
N TYR A 280 19.06 -39.88 6.64
CA TYR A 280 19.19 -38.44 6.84
C TYR A 280 20.57 -38.08 7.40
N ASP A 281 21.32 -37.29 6.64
CA ASP A 281 22.67 -36.85 6.95
C ASP A 281 22.71 -35.42 7.52
N GLU A 282 23.88 -35.02 8.00
CA GLU A 282 24.09 -33.67 8.55
C GLU A 282 24.02 -32.58 7.47
N SER A 283 24.41 -32.91 6.23
CA SER A 283 24.34 -31.98 5.10
C SER A 283 22.89 -31.58 4.78
N MET A 284 21.96 -32.53 4.82
CA MET A 284 20.52 -32.28 4.68
C MET A 284 19.96 -31.48 5.86
N LEU A 285 20.46 -31.68 7.09
CA LEU A 285 20.02 -30.90 8.26
C LEU A 285 20.28 -29.40 8.04
N ILE A 286 21.48 -29.03 7.61
CA ILE A 286 21.85 -27.64 7.35
C ILE A 286 20.98 -27.05 6.24
N ALA A 287 20.76 -27.79 5.16
CA ALA A 287 19.94 -27.34 4.04
C ALA A 287 18.47 -27.13 4.44
N ASP A 288 17.88 -28.09 5.17
CA ASP A 288 16.46 -28.09 5.52
C ASP A 288 16.14 -27.08 6.63
N THR A 289 17.08 -26.82 7.57
CA THR A 289 16.89 -25.85 8.67
C THR A 289 17.15 -24.40 8.29
N ARG A 290 17.76 -24.13 7.13
CA ARG A 290 18.06 -22.77 6.68
C ARG A 290 16.81 -21.87 6.72
N PRO A 291 16.88 -20.71 7.39
CA PRO A 291 15.74 -19.80 7.46
C PRO A 291 15.33 -19.36 6.06
N ARG A 292 14.05 -19.51 5.73
CA ARG A 292 13.52 -19.01 4.46
C ARG A 292 13.68 -17.50 4.43
N ALA A 293 14.13 -16.96 3.29
CA ALA A 293 14.14 -15.52 3.07
C ALA A 293 12.75 -14.95 3.37
N LYS A 294 12.67 -13.94 4.24
CA LYS A 294 11.42 -13.24 4.55
C LYS A 294 10.92 -12.62 3.25
N LYS A 295 9.86 -13.19 2.67
CA LYS A 295 9.15 -12.54 1.57
C LYS A 295 8.47 -11.30 2.13
N GLU A 296 8.85 -10.12 1.68
CA GLU A 296 8.13 -8.90 1.99
C GLU A 296 6.68 -9.06 1.52
N ARG A 297 5.75 -9.13 2.47
CA ARG A 297 4.33 -9.15 2.14
C ARG A 297 3.98 -7.77 1.59
N ARG A 298 3.55 -7.72 0.31
CA ARG A 298 2.97 -6.49 -0.26
C ARG A 298 1.85 -6.01 0.67
N ARG A 299 1.99 -4.80 1.20
CA ARG A 299 0.95 -4.16 2.00
C ARG A 299 -0.27 -3.97 1.10
N LYS A 300 -1.44 -4.48 1.52
CA LYS A 300 -2.69 -4.23 0.79
C LYS A 300 -2.99 -2.74 0.86
N HIS A 301 -2.95 -2.05 -0.28
CA HIS A 301 -3.32 -0.64 -0.36
C HIS A 301 -4.84 -0.53 -0.28
N LYS A 302 -5.37 0.13 0.77
CA LYS A 302 -6.80 0.41 0.84
C LYS A 302 -7.16 1.45 -0.22
N PRO A 303 -8.24 1.27 -1.01
CA PRO A 303 -8.65 2.28 -1.97
C PRO A 303 -9.01 3.57 -1.22
N VAL A 304 -8.54 4.69 -1.74
CA VAL A 304 -8.90 6.02 -1.27
C VAL A 304 -10.21 6.38 -1.95
N THR A 305 -11.27 6.58 -1.18
CA THR A 305 -12.63 6.80 -1.70
C THR A 305 -13.18 8.19 -1.39
N ASP A 306 -12.51 8.96 -0.53
CA ASP A 306 -12.92 10.30 -0.13
C ASP A 306 -12.63 11.32 -1.25
N LEU A 307 -13.57 12.25 -1.45
CA LEU A 307 -13.51 13.21 -2.56
C LEU A 307 -12.22 14.02 -2.57
N ARG A 308 -11.82 14.58 -1.42
CA ARG A 308 -10.65 15.48 -1.35
C ARG A 308 -9.36 14.76 -1.69
N ARG A 309 -9.11 13.56 -1.15
CA ARG A 309 -7.90 12.82 -1.52
C ARG A 309 -7.94 12.34 -2.97
N CYS A 310 -9.10 11.95 -3.51
CA CYS A 310 -9.22 11.65 -4.93
C CYS A 310 -8.86 12.88 -5.80
N GLN A 311 -9.32 14.08 -5.41
CA GLN A 311 -8.97 15.33 -6.11
C GLN A 311 -7.47 15.66 -5.97
N LEU A 312 -6.91 15.55 -4.77
CA LEU A 312 -5.47 15.74 -4.53
C LEU A 312 -4.63 14.77 -5.37
N GLN A 313 -5.02 13.51 -5.47
CA GLN A 313 -4.33 12.52 -6.31
C GLN A 313 -4.38 12.88 -7.79
N LYS A 314 -5.52 13.37 -8.29
CA LYS A 314 -5.66 13.83 -9.68
C LYS A 314 -4.79 15.05 -9.96
N LEU A 315 -4.80 16.06 -9.08
CA LEU A 315 -3.98 17.25 -9.22
C LEU A 315 -2.48 16.93 -9.09
N ALA A 316 -2.10 16.05 -8.16
CA ALA A 316 -0.72 15.58 -8.04
C ALA A 316 -0.28 14.73 -9.24
N SER A 317 -1.20 14.00 -9.88
CA SER A 317 -0.92 13.33 -11.16
C SER A 317 -0.76 14.33 -12.30
N LEU A 318 -1.56 15.40 -12.30
CA LEU A 318 -1.48 16.46 -13.29
C LEU A 318 -0.15 17.23 -13.18
N LEU A 319 0.33 17.52 -11.97
CA LEU A 319 1.64 18.12 -11.76
C LEU A 319 2.79 17.22 -12.22
N ARG A 320 2.71 15.91 -11.95
CA ARG A 320 3.80 14.97 -12.28
C ARG A 320 3.88 14.64 -13.77
N ASN A 321 2.74 14.53 -14.43
CA ASN A 321 2.65 13.99 -15.79
C ASN A 321 2.18 15.02 -16.82
N GLY A 322 1.66 16.17 -16.39
CA GLY A 322 1.10 17.19 -17.26
C GLY A 322 2.15 18.21 -17.69
N ASN A 323 2.21 18.50 -18.98
CA ASN A 323 2.95 19.65 -19.51
C ASN A 323 2.13 20.92 -19.29
N LEU A 324 2.13 21.42 -18.05
CA LEU A 324 1.38 22.60 -17.65
C LEU A 324 2.13 23.88 -18.03
N SER A 325 1.39 24.89 -18.51
CA SER A 325 1.94 26.25 -18.58
C SER A 325 2.23 26.80 -17.17
N PRO A 326 3.11 27.80 -17.01
CA PRO A 326 3.42 28.37 -15.69
C PRO A 326 2.17 28.82 -14.91
N ALA A 327 1.23 29.49 -15.57
CA ALA A 327 -0.02 29.94 -14.95
C ALA A 327 -0.93 28.76 -14.52
N GLU A 328 -0.97 27.67 -15.29
CA GLU A 328 -1.75 26.48 -14.94
C GLU A 328 -1.07 25.67 -13.82
N TYR A 329 0.27 25.64 -13.81
CA TYR A 329 1.06 25.05 -12.74
C TYR A 329 0.75 25.76 -11.41
N ASP A 330 0.86 27.09 -11.38
CA ASP A 330 0.61 27.89 -10.18
C ASP A 330 -0.82 27.69 -9.69
N LYS A 331 -1.80 27.75 -10.59
CA LYS A 331 -3.21 27.49 -10.26
C LYS A 331 -3.43 26.08 -9.69
N THR A 332 -2.72 25.08 -10.21
CA THR A 332 -2.79 23.70 -9.71
C THR A 332 -2.18 23.58 -8.32
N CYS A 333 -1.02 24.20 -8.08
CA CYS A 333 -0.36 24.25 -6.78
C CYS A 333 -1.24 24.91 -5.71
N HIS A 334 -1.84 26.07 -6.00
CA HIS A 334 -2.79 26.72 -5.10
C HIS A 334 -3.97 25.82 -4.75
N ARG A 335 -4.53 25.14 -5.76
CA ARG A 335 -5.68 24.25 -5.54
C ARG A 335 -5.31 23.07 -4.66
N ILE A 336 -4.12 22.50 -4.83
CA ILE A 336 -3.60 21.46 -3.95
C ILE A 336 -3.45 21.99 -2.53
N ALA A 337 -2.84 23.16 -2.35
CA ALA A 337 -2.64 23.76 -1.03
C ALA A 337 -3.96 23.96 -0.28
N LEU A 338 -4.97 24.52 -0.93
CA LEU A 338 -6.30 24.71 -0.34
C LEU A 338 -6.98 23.39 0.02
N LEU A 339 -6.95 22.40 -0.89
CA LEU A 339 -7.55 21.09 -0.62
C LEU A 339 -6.83 20.35 0.50
N GLN A 340 -5.50 20.50 0.59
CA GLN A 340 -4.67 19.92 1.64
C GLN A 340 -4.99 20.56 2.99
N GLN A 341 -5.03 21.89 3.06
CA GLN A 341 -5.42 22.62 4.28
C GLN A 341 -6.82 22.22 4.74
N ALA A 342 -7.80 22.21 3.83
CA ALA A 342 -9.16 21.79 4.15
C ALA A 342 -9.22 20.31 4.60
N HIS A 343 -8.35 19.44 4.10
CA HIS A 343 -8.24 18.05 4.55
C HIS A 343 -7.65 17.95 5.97
N GLU A 344 -6.59 18.70 6.25
CA GLU A 344 -5.92 18.75 7.57
C GLU A 344 -6.85 19.29 8.66
N GLU A 345 -7.57 20.38 8.35
CA GLU A 345 -8.57 20.98 9.23
C GLU A 345 -9.87 20.17 9.31
N ARG A 346 -10.01 19.11 8.51
CA ARG A 346 -11.20 18.25 8.42
C ARG A 346 -12.49 19.05 8.13
N SER A 347 -12.36 20.16 7.42
CA SER A 347 -13.46 21.07 7.11
C SER A 347 -14.57 20.35 6.33
N PRO A 348 -15.86 20.66 6.49
CA PRO A 348 -16.91 20.03 5.68
C PRO A 348 -16.75 20.38 4.19
N ILE A 349 -17.24 19.51 3.31
CA ILE A 349 -17.29 19.75 1.86
C ILE A 349 -18.57 20.51 1.56
N ARG A 350 -18.43 21.76 1.11
CA ARG A 350 -19.56 22.65 0.83
C ARG A 350 -19.85 22.66 -0.66
N LEU A 351 -21.11 22.49 -1.03
CA LEU A 351 -21.58 22.58 -2.41
C LEU A 351 -22.66 23.66 -2.51
N CYS A 352 -22.38 24.70 -3.27
CA CYS A 352 -23.37 25.73 -3.61
C CYS A 352 -24.12 25.29 -4.87
N VAL A 353 -25.43 25.09 -4.75
CA VAL A 353 -26.31 24.73 -5.86
C VAL A 353 -27.23 25.91 -6.14
N LYS A 354 -27.38 26.27 -7.43
CA LYS A 354 -28.29 27.32 -7.89
C LYS A 354 -29.46 26.69 -8.65
N LEU A 355 -30.67 26.80 -8.12
CA LEU A 355 -31.90 26.35 -8.78
C LEU A 355 -32.91 27.51 -8.79
N GLU A 356 -33.59 27.73 -9.91
CA GLU A 356 -34.68 28.70 -10.03
C GLU A 356 -34.35 30.14 -9.57
N GLY A 357 -33.06 30.51 -9.60
CA GLY A 357 -32.57 31.82 -9.15
C GLY A 357 -32.17 31.87 -7.68
N GLU A 358 -32.53 30.87 -6.88
CA GLU A 358 -32.10 30.72 -5.50
C GLU A 358 -30.76 29.98 -5.41
N THR A 359 -29.97 30.31 -4.39
CA THR A 359 -28.69 29.64 -4.12
C THR A 359 -28.73 29.06 -2.71
N SER A 360 -28.57 27.75 -2.58
CA SER A 360 -28.44 27.09 -1.27
C SER A 360 -27.10 26.37 -1.15
N GLU A 361 -26.57 26.35 0.07
CA GLU A 361 -25.33 25.67 0.43
C GLU A 361 -25.65 24.33 1.09
N TYR A 362 -25.09 23.25 0.55
CA TYR A 362 -25.19 21.90 1.12
C TYR A 362 -23.84 21.48 1.69
N SER A 363 -23.84 21.02 2.94
CA SER A 363 -22.63 20.65 3.67
C SER A 363 -22.54 19.14 3.84
N PHE A 364 -21.45 18.56 3.36
CA PHE A 364 -21.14 17.13 3.47
C PHE A 364 -19.95 16.92 4.41
N HIS A 365 -19.91 15.77 5.08
CA HIS A 365 -18.78 15.44 5.93
C HIS A 365 -17.50 15.25 5.09
N TRP A 366 -16.33 15.61 5.62
CA TRP A 366 -15.06 15.58 4.89
C TRP A 366 -14.64 14.18 4.37
N ARG A 367 -15.17 13.12 4.98
CA ARG A 367 -14.97 11.70 4.58
C ARG A 367 -15.95 11.20 3.52
N THR A 368 -16.91 12.02 3.10
CA THR A 368 -17.95 11.57 2.17
C THR A 368 -17.30 11.09 0.88
N ARG A 369 -17.72 9.90 0.42
CA ARG A 369 -17.16 9.27 -0.77
C ARG A 369 -17.41 10.10 -2.03
N GLU A 370 -16.47 10.11 -2.96
CA GLU A 370 -16.57 10.85 -4.23
C GLU A 370 -17.86 10.49 -5.00
N ASN A 371 -18.23 9.21 -5.03
CA ASN A 371 -19.42 8.74 -5.75
C ASN A 371 -20.73 9.29 -5.16
N VAL A 372 -20.81 9.44 -3.84
CA VAL A 372 -21.99 9.99 -3.17
C VAL A 372 -22.16 11.46 -3.55
N ILE A 373 -21.07 12.22 -3.49
CA ILE A 373 -21.10 13.64 -3.87
C ILE A 373 -21.42 13.80 -5.36
N LYS A 374 -20.87 12.96 -6.24
CA LYS A 374 -21.22 12.95 -7.67
C LYS A 374 -22.69 12.61 -7.90
N SER A 375 -23.24 11.66 -7.16
CA SER A 375 -24.66 11.31 -7.25
C SER A 375 -25.56 12.48 -6.84
N PHE A 376 -25.19 13.20 -5.78
CA PHE A 376 -25.89 14.41 -5.35
C PHE A 376 -25.82 15.52 -6.41
N VAL A 377 -24.66 15.74 -7.02
CA VAL A 377 -24.50 16.71 -8.12
C VAL A 377 -25.32 16.29 -9.34
N SER A 378 -25.35 15.00 -9.68
CA SER A 378 -26.18 14.49 -10.78
C SER A 378 -27.67 14.73 -10.51
N LEU A 379 -28.09 14.52 -9.27
CA LEU A 379 -29.46 14.76 -8.83
C LEU A 379 -29.82 16.25 -8.92
N ALA A 380 -28.95 17.12 -8.44
CA ALA A 380 -29.12 18.58 -8.53
C ALA A 380 -29.23 19.09 -9.98
N ASN A 381 -28.69 18.36 -10.96
CA ASN A 381 -28.79 18.70 -12.38
C ASN A 381 -30.01 18.07 -13.08
N SER A 382 -30.82 17.27 -12.39
CA SER A 382 -32.02 16.68 -12.96
C SER A 382 -33.16 17.70 -13.11
N THR A 383 -33.96 17.55 -14.16
CA THR A 383 -35.09 18.45 -14.45
C THR A 383 -36.19 18.30 -13.39
N GLY A 384 -36.71 19.43 -12.90
CA GLY A 384 -37.80 19.44 -11.92
C GLY A 384 -37.36 19.27 -10.46
N MET A 385 -36.06 19.38 -10.18
CA MET A 385 -35.56 19.36 -8.80
C MET A 385 -35.73 20.69 -8.09
N THR A 386 -36.21 20.62 -6.86
CA THR A 386 -36.34 21.77 -5.94
C THR A 386 -35.32 21.66 -4.80
N HIS A 387 -35.08 22.79 -4.13
CA HIS A 387 -34.20 22.83 -2.95
C HIS A 387 -34.72 21.97 -1.79
N GLU A 388 -36.03 21.82 -1.64
CA GLU A 388 -36.63 20.97 -0.60
C GLU A 388 -36.30 19.48 -0.83
N CYS A 389 -36.44 19.00 -2.06
CA CYS A 389 -36.12 17.61 -2.42
C CYS A 389 -34.62 17.31 -2.22
N LEU A 390 -33.75 18.24 -2.64
CA LEU A 390 -32.30 18.11 -2.42
C LEU A 390 -31.93 18.16 -0.93
N GLY A 391 -32.61 18.99 -0.13
CA GLY A 391 -32.42 19.06 1.32
C GLY A 391 -32.82 17.78 2.05
N GLY A 392 -33.86 17.09 1.57
CA GLY A 392 -34.22 15.74 2.02
C GLY A 392 -33.10 14.74 1.72
N HIS A 393 -32.69 14.65 0.45
CA HIS A 393 -31.64 13.72 0.02
C HIS A 393 -30.29 13.98 0.69
N SER A 394 -29.91 15.24 0.93
CA SER A 394 -28.68 15.58 1.65
C SER A 394 -28.69 15.05 3.09
N ARG A 395 -29.83 15.13 3.79
CA ARG A 395 -29.99 14.58 5.15
C ARG A 395 -29.94 13.05 5.15
N ASP A 396 -30.62 12.43 4.19
CA ASP A 396 -30.63 10.97 4.05
C ASP A 396 -29.22 10.43 3.78
N MET A 397 -28.47 11.10 2.88
CA MET A 397 -27.06 10.81 2.63
C MET A 397 -26.18 11.05 3.86
N GLY A 398 -26.46 12.06 4.68
CA GLY A 398 -25.74 12.28 5.95
C GLY A 398 -25.96 11.18 6.98
N SER A 399 -27.13 10.53 6.97
CA SER A 399 -27.53 9.50 7.94
C SER A 399 -27.15 8.06 7.55
N SER A 400 -26.87 7.81 6.27
CA SER A 400 -26.59 6.47 5.75
C SER A 400 -25.17 5.97 6.11
N SER A 401 -25.07 4.73 6.57
CA SER A 401 -23.79 4.04 6.82
C SER A 401 -22.94 3.84 5.56
N CYS A 402 -23.56 3.92 4.38
CA CYS A 402 -22.88 3.79 3.08
C CYS A 402 -22.14 5.06 2.64
N SER A 403 -22.32 6.18 3.37
CA SER A 403 -21.76 7.49 3.01
C SER A 403 -20.29 7.66 3.38
N PHE A 404 -19.76 6.78 4.23
CA PHE A 404 -18.39 6.80 4.76
C PHE A 404 -17.54 5.66 4.20
#